data_AF-A0AAD5J5Y9-F1
#
_entry.id   AF-A0AAD5J5Y9-F1
#
_cell.length_a   1.000
_cell.length_b   1.000
_cell.length_c   1.000
_cell.angle_alpha   90.00
_cell.angle_beta   90.00
_cell.angle_gamma   90.00
#
_symmetry.space_group_name_H-M   'P 1'
#
loop_
_entity.id
_entity.type
_entity.pdbx_description
1 polymer ?
#
loop_
_entity_poly.entity_id
_entity_poly.type
_entity_poly.pdbx_seq_one_letter_code
_entity_poly.pdbx_strand_id
1 'polypeptide(L)'
;MICCYQIAFGGVISVAKPSVFRAEHSMAPDVSPDRSISPRRRDLVFIVNPLGANGKTGKEWKKLLPYLRSRLDTDCNICESFTSGPSHAIDITREAIREGADAVIAVGGDGTLHEVVNGFFWAGRPVTNHDRESAHSTALGLIPLGTGSDFARTFGWLVVFFYPGFI
;
A
#
# COMPACT_ATOMS: atom_id res chain seq x y z
N MET A 1 -17.60 -12.95 -21.86
CA MET A 1 -19.02 -12.53 -21.77
C MET A 1 -19.01 -11.06 -21.39
N ILE A 2 -19.27 -10.16 -22.33
CA ILE A 2 -19.17 -8.71 -22.15
C ILE A 2 -20.60 -8.18 -22.01
N CYS A 3 -20.90 -7.42 -20.95
CA CYS A 3 -22.18 -6.75 -20.79
C CYS A 3 -21.95 -5.25 -20.62
N CYS A 4 -22.34 -4.49 -21.64
CA CYS A 4 -22.35 -3.04 -21.59
C CYS A 4 -23.54 -2.55 -20.76
N TYR A 5 -23.37 -1.45 -20.03
CA TYR A 5 -24.49 -0.58 -19.68
C TYR A 5 -24.21 0.83 -20.19
N GLN A 6 -24.98 1.24 -21.21
CA GLN A 6 -25.25 2.65 -21.45
C GLN A 6 -26.17 3.17 -20.35
N ILE A 7 -25.96 4.43 -19.95
CA ILE A 7 -27.08 5.33 -19.69
C ILE A 7 -26.80 6.61 -20.49
N ALA A 8 -27.78 7.03 -21.27
CA ALA A 8 -27.77 8.29 -22.00
C ALA A 8 -28.96 9.14 -21.55
N PHE A 9 -28.75 10.45 -21.43
CA PHE A 9 -29.81 11.45 -21.52
C PHE A 9 -29.23 12.70 -22.21
N GLY A 10 -29.95 13.21 -23.22
CA GLY A 10 -29.52 14.35 -24.03
C GLY A 10 -30.37 15.62 -23.79
N GLY A 11 -29.89 16.76 -24.29
CA GLY A 11 -30.59 18.06 -24.24
C GLY A 11 -29.86 19.13 -25.08
N VAL A 12 -30.60 19.83 -25.96
CA VAL A 12 -30.08 20.58 -27.13
C VAL A 12 -31.09 21.72 -27.46
N ILE A 13 -30.82 22.86 -28.13
CA ILE A 13 -29.73 23.35 -29.01
C ILE A 13 -29.53 24.87 -28.77
N SER A 14 -28.30 25.43 -28.75
CA SER A 14 -28.05 26.76 -29.39
C SER A 14 -26.58 27.20 -29.51
N VAL A 15 -26.25 27.85 -30.64
CA VAL A 15 -24.96 28.50 -30.93
C VAL A 15 -25.17 30.00 -31.10
N ALA A 16 -24.36 30.82 -30.40
CA ALA A 16 -24.17 32.23 -30.74
C ALA A 16 -22.76 32.72 -30.36
N LYS A 17 -22.20 33.60 -31.19
CA LYS A 17 -20.88 34.25 -31.12
C LYS A 17 -21.08 35.67 -31.68
N PRO A 18 -20.14 36.62 -31.53
CA PRO A 18 -19.45 37.09 -30.33
C PRO A 18 -19.69 38.60 -30.11
N SER A 19 -19.34 39.16 -28.96
CA SER A 19 -19.17 40.63 -28.82
C SER A 19 -18.16 41.00 -27.74
N VAL A 20 -17.14 41.77 -28.16
CA VAL A 20 -16.08 42.30 -27.29
C VAL A 20 -16.63 43.41 -26.40
N PHE A 21 -16.32 43.37 -25.10
CA PHE A 21 -16.21 44.58 -24.27
C PHE A 21 -14.99 44.46 -23.36
N ARG A 22 -14.40 45.61 -23.02
CA ARG A 22 -13.07 45.76 -22.40
C ARG A 22 -13.22 46.59 -21.11
N ALA A 23 -12.26 46.42 -20.19
CA ALA A 23 -12.01 47.29 -19.02
C ALA A 23 -12.99 47.07 -17.82
N GLU A 24 -12.62 47.06 -16.52
CA GLU A 24 -11.32 47.20 -15.84
C GLU A 24 -11.24 46.42 -14.49
N HIS A 25 -10.00 46.19 -14.03
CA HIS A 25 -9.48 46.21 -12.64
C HIS A 25 -10.03 45.34 -11.47
N SER A 26 -9.04 44.75 -10.78
CA SER A 26 -8.93 44.59 -9.31
C SER A 26 -9.73 43.51 -8.58
N MET A 27 -9.12 42.32 -8.43
CA MET A 27 -8.52 41.80 -7.18
C MET A 27 -8.30 40.28 -7.31
N ALA A 28 -7.05 39.85 -7.23
CA ALA A 28 -6.72 38.42 -7.23
C ALA A 28 -6.92 37.83 -5.81
N PRO A 29 -7.54 36.64 -5.68
CA PRO A 29 -7.22 35.76 -4.58
C PRO A 29 -5.90 35.03 -4.93
N ASP A 30 -4.84 35.33 -4.19
CA ASP A 30 -3.62 34.51 -4.21
C ASP A 30 -3.96 33.13 -3.65
N VAL A 31 -4.13 32.16 -4.54
CA VAL A 31 -4.26 30.74 -4.20
C VAL A 31 -3.17 30.01 -4.96
N SER A 32 -1.96 30.13 -4.45
CA SER A 32 -0.80 29.34 -4.83
C SER A 32 -0.83 28.01 -4.06
N PRO A 33 -1.19 26.85 -4.67
CA PRO A 33 -1.09 25.55 -4.01
C PRO A 33 0.34 24.98 -4.13
N ASP A 34 1.38 25.81 -3.98
CA ASP A 34 2.75 25.31 -3.84
C ASP A 34 2.99 24.85 -2.40
N ARG A 35 2.24 23.82 -2.01
CA ARG A 35 2.47 23.11 -0.76
C ARG A 35 3.68 22.21 -0.96
N SER A 36 4.86 22.80 -0.87
CA SER A 36 6.20 22.20 -0.94
C SER A 36 6.19 20.68 -0.73
N ILE A 37 6.11 19.91 -1.83
CA ILE A 37 6.09 18.44 -1.77
C ILE A 37 7.53 17.95 -1.59
N SER A 38 8.07 18.12 -0.38
CA SER A 38 9.09 17.19 0.08
C SER A 38 8.46 15.79 0.07
N PRO A 39 8.98 14.82 -0.70
CA PRO A 39 8.41 13.48 -0.70
C PRO A 39 8.48 12.92 0.72
N ARG A 40 7.33 12.67 1.34
CA ARG A 40 7.29 11.99 2.64
C ARG A 40 8.00 10.64 2.47
N ARG A 41 8.89 10.28 3.41
CA ARG A 41 9.49 8.93 3.41
C ARG A 41 8.35 7.93 3.54
N ARG A 42 8.37 6.87 2.74
CA ARG A 42 7.31 5.85 2.74
C ARG A 42 7.46 4.92 3.93
N ASP A 43 6.38 4.65 4.66
CA ASP A 43 6.41 3.74 5.80
C ASP A 43 6.25 2.28 5.36
N LEU A 44 7.31 1.49 5.52
CA LEU A 44 7.38 0.07 5.16
C LEU A 44 7.46 -0.79 6.43
N VAL A 45 6.42 -1.60 6.67
CA VAL A 45 6.34 -2.49 7.83
C VAL A 45 6.63 -3.94 7.42
N PHE A 46 7.72 -4.51 7.90
CA PHE A 46 8.13 -5.88 7.64
C PHE A 46 7.70 -6.80 8.78
N ILE A 47 6.76 -7.71 8.49
CA ILE A 47 6.21 -8.65 9.47
C ILE A 47 6.95 -9.98 9.34
N VAL A 48 7.84 -10.25 10.29
CA VAL A 48 8.79 -11.36 10.24
C VAL A 48 8.33 -12.47 11.17
N ASN A 49 8.20 -13.69 10.66
CA ASN A 49 8.09 -14.88 11.49
C ASN A 49 9.50 -15.43 11.80
N PRO A 50 10.11 -15.13 12.96
CA PRO A 50 11.50 -15.51 13.22
C PRO A 50 11.69 -17.04 13.32
N LEU A 51 10.65 -17.77 13.71
CA LEU A 51 10.63 -19.23 13.86
C LEU A 51 10.37 -19.95 12.51
N GLY A 52 9.98 -19.20 11.47
CA GLY A 52 9.77 -19.72 10.12
C GLY A 52 10.95 -20.53 9.60
N ALA A 53 10.64 -21.59 8.84
CA ALA A 53 11.63 -22.48 8.24
C ALA A 53 12.64 -23.09 9.26
N ASN A 54 12.16 -23.50 10.44
CA ASN A 54 12.96 -23.96 11.58
C ASN A 54 13.99 -22.91 12.04
N GLY A 55 13.55 -21.66 12.19
CA GLY A 55 14.38 -20.53 12.59
C GLY A 55 15.33 -19.99 11.50
N LYS A 56 15.23 -20.49 10.26
CA LYS A 56 16.03 -19.95 9.13
C LYS A 56 15.55 -18.55 8.73
N THR A 57 14.24 -18.29 8.76
CA THR A 57 13.67 -16.97 8.39
C THR A 57 14.29 -15.85 9.23
N GLY A 58 14.34 -15.99 10.56
CA GLY A 58 14.96 -14.99 11.44
C GLY A 58 16.48 -14.85 11.26
N LYS A 59 17.19 -15.90 10.84
CA LYS A 59 18.64 -15.86 10.56
C LYS A 59 18.95 -15.10 9.27
N GLU A 60 18.18 -15.33 8.21
CA GLU A 60 18.39 -14.62 6.93
C GLU A 60 17.86 -13.19 6.98
N TRP A 61 16.77 -12.92 7.70
CA TRP A 61 16.28 -11.55 7.93
C TRP A 61 17.36 -10.65 8.55
N LYS A 62 18.09 -11.16 9.56
CA LYS A 62 19.21 -10.43 10.20
C LYS A 62 20.36 -10.07 9.24
N LYS A 63 20.54 -10.82 8.15
CA LYS A 63 21.53 -10.50 7.09
C LYS A 63 20.95 -9.55 6.03
N LEU A 64 19.65 -9.65 5.76
CA LEU A 64 18.94 -8.88 4.73
C LEU A 64 18.62 -7.45 5.18
N LEU A 65 18.23 -7.25 6.45
CA LEU A 65 17.84 -5.95 6.98
C LEU A 65 18.91 -4.84 6.80
N PRO A 66 20.21 -5.07 7.09
CA PRO A 66 21.24 -4.07 6.84
C PRO A 66 21.34 -3.67 5.36
N TYR A 67 21.17 -4.63 4.44
CA TYR A 67 21.16 -4.37 3.00
C TYR A 67 19.94 -3.54 2.60
N LEU A 68 18.74 -3.88 3.08
CA LEU A 68 17.52 -3.11 2.82
C LEU A 68 17.65 -1.67 3.33
N ARG A 69 18.10 -1.46 4.57
CA ARG A 69 18.36 -0.12 5.11
C ARG A 69 19.39 0.63 4.24
N SER A 70 20.51 0.01 3.87
CA SER A 70 21.53 0.65 3.02
C SER A 70 21.04 1.10 1.64
N ARG A 71 19.90 0.58 1.17
CA ARG A 71 19.33 0.85 -0.16
C ARG A 71 18.08 1.72 -0.15
N LEU A 72 17.34 1.75 0.96
CA LEU A 72 16.01 2.35 1.04
C LEU A 72 15.89 3.46 2.08
N ASP A 73 16.86 3.62 2.99
CA ASP A 73 16.76 4.59 4.10
C ASP A 73 16.71 6.07 3.64
N THR A 74 17.07 6.39 2.40
CA THR A 74 16.85 7.74 1.85
C THR A 74 15.35 8.04 1.66
N ASP A 75 14.58 7.09 1.13
CA ASP A 75 13.21 7.33 0.64
C ASP A 75 12.12 6.63 1.47
N CYS A 76 12.49 5.68 2.33
CA CYS A 76 11.58 4.81 3.05
C CYS A 76 11.99 4.66 4.51
N ASN A 77 11.02 4.76 5.41
CA ASN A 77 11.15 4.35 6.80
C ASN A 77 10.95 2.83 6.90
N ILE A 78 11.81 2.13 7.64
CA ILE A 78 11.78 0.66 7.76
C ILE A 78 11.50 0.26 9.20
N CYS A 79 10.27 -0.19 9.42
CA CYS A 79 9.82 -0.80 10.67
C CYS A 79 9.85 -2.33 10.53
N GLU A 80 10.46 -3.03 11.49
CA GLU A 80 10.40 -4.49 11.57
C GLU A 80 9.55 -4.90 12.77
N SER A 81 8.75 -5.95 12.61
CA SER A 81 7.88 -6.49 13.67
C SER A 81 7.92 -8.00 13.65
N PHE A 82 8.29 -8.60 14.79
CA PHE A 82 8.44 -10.05 14.91
C PHE A 82 7.15 -10.68 15.44
N THR A 83 6.64 -11.71 14.77
CA THR A 83 5.54 -12.50 15.30
C THR A 83 6.01 -13.38 16.46
N SER A 84 5.12 -13.64 17.41
CA SER A 84 5.38 -14.44 18.61
C SER A 84 4.62 -15.78 18.62
N GLY A 85 3.67 -15.96 17.71
CA GLY A 85 2.82 -17.14 17.61
C GLY A 85 1.81 -17.01 16.47
N PRO A 86 0.90 -17.99 16.30
CA PRO A 86 -0.16 -17.96 15.29
C PRO A 86 -1.05 -16.73 15.42
N SER A 87 -1.60 -16.28 14.30
CA SER A 87 -2.47 -15.10 14.15
C SER A 87 -1.82 -13.73 14.47
N HIS A 88 -0.63 -13.67 15.08
CA HIS A 88 -0.04 -12.39 15.48
C HIS A 88 0.32 -11.50 14.26
N ALA A 89 0.62 -12.07 13.08
CA ALA A 89 0.80 -11.24 11.89
C ALA A 89 -0.49 -10.55 11.43
N ILE A 90 -1.66 -11.11 11.75
CA ILE A 90 -2.97 -10.49 11.45
C ILE A 90 -3.09 -9.17 12.22
N ASP A 91 -2.80 -9.18 13.52
CA ASP A 91 -2.96 -8.03 14.41
C ASP A 91 -1.94 -6.93 14.10
N ILE A 92 -0.67 -7.30 13.88
CA ILE A 92 0.39 -6.37 13.45
C ILE A 92 0.02 -5.70 12.13
N THR A 93 -0.54 -6.45 11.17
CA THR A 93 -0.96 -5.89 9.87
C THR A 93 -2.09 -4.87 10.03
N ARG A 94 -3.09 -5.16 10.87
CA ARG A 94 -4.21 -4.24 11.12
C ARG A 94 -3.74 -2.94 11.73
N GLU A 95 -2.80 -3.01 12.66
CA GLU A 95 -2.24 -1.82 13.29
C GLU A 95 -1.40 -1.00 12.30
N ALA A 96 -0.54 -1.65 11.52
CA ALA A 96 0.23 -0.98 10.47
C ALA A 96 -0.65 -0.23 9.44
N ILE A 97 -1.79 -0.81 9.05
CA ILE A 97 -2.75 -0.16 8.14
C ILE A 97 -3.46 1.02 8.83
N ARG A 98 -3.83 0.88 10.11
CA ARG A 98 -4.48 1.95 10.90
C ARG A 98 -3.59 3.19 11.04
N GLU A 99 -2.32 2.95 11.36
CA GLU A 99 -1.25 3.96 11.44
C GLU A 99 -0.85 4.52 10.06
N GLY A 100 -1.40 3.99 8.97
CA GLY A 100 -1.26 4.57 7.63
C GLY A 100 0.01 4.18 6.87
N ALA A 101 0.58 3.00 7.15
CA ALA A 101 1.74 2.48 6.43
C ALA A 101 1.50 2.42 4.91
N ASP A 102 2.50 2.84 4.11
CA ASP A 102 2.45 2.74 2.65
C ASP A 102 2.53 1.27 2.18
N ALA A 103 3.25 0.40 2.91
CA ALA A 103 3.23 -1.03 2.65
C ALA A 103 3.45 -1.92 3.89
N VAL A 104 2.81 -3.10 3.87
CA VAL A 104 3.04 -4.20 4.81
C VAL A 104 3.61 -5.40 4.06
N ILE A 105 4.80 -5.86 4.46
CA ILE A 105 5.57 -6.89 3.78
C ILE A 105 5.65 -8.14 4.66
N ALA A 106 5.06 -9.25 4.21
CA ALA A 106 5.18 -10.55 4.86
C ALA A 106 6.60 -11.13 4.65
N VAL A 107 7.29 -11.49 5.72
CA VAL A 107 8.64 -12.10 5.67
C VAL A 107 8.60 -13.50 6.29
N GLY A 108 8.49 -14.52 5.44
CA GLY A 108 8.29 -15.90 5.88
C GLY A 108 7.87 -16.85 4.77
N GLY A 109 6.97 -17.79 5.09
CA GLY A 109 6.31 -18.68 4.13
C GLY A 109 4.81 -18.39 4.02
N ASP A 110 4.06 -19.29 3.38
CA ASP A 110 2.65 -19.05 3.04
C ASP A 110 1.75 -18.82 4.26
N GLY A 111 2.06 -19.43 5.42
CA GLY A 111 1.34 -19.15 6.67
C GLY A 111 1.48 -17.69 7.12
N THR A 112 2.68 -17.10 6.99
CA THR A 112 2.90 -15.68 7.29
C THR A 112 2.17 -14.79 6.28
N LEU A 113 2.22 -15.13 4.99
CA LEU A 113 1.48 -14.41 3.95
C LEU A 113 -0.04 -14.46 4.19
N HIS A 114 -0.57 -15.63 4.54
CA HIS A 114 -1.99 -15.84 4.81
C HIS A 114 -2.47 -15.02 6.01
N GLU A 115 -1.71 -14.97 7.10
CA GLU A 115 -2.02 -14.11 8.24
C GLU A 115 -1.97 -12.62 7.85
N VAL A 116 -0.96 -12.17 7.11
CA VAL A 116 -0.90 -10.77 6.65
C VAL A 116 -2.09 -10.44 5.74
N VAL A 117 -2.43 -11.29 4.76
CA VAL A 117 -3.62 -11.12 3.90
C VAL A 117 -4.90 -11.03 4.74
N ASN A 118 -5.09 -11.90 5.72
CA ASN A 118 -6.23 -11.83 6.65
C ASN A 118 -6.21 -10.58 7.55
N GLY A 119 -5.06 -9.96 7.74
CA GLY A 119 -4.90 -8.67 8.43
C GLY A 119 -5.44 -7.50 7.63
N PHE A 120 -5.29 -7.51 6.30
CA PHE A 120 -5.85 -6.49 5.41
C PHE A 120 -7.39 -6.45 5.38
N PHE A 121 -8.07 -7.47 5.90
CA PHE A 121 -9.53 -7.55 5.93
C PHE A 121 -10.09 -7.73 7.35
N TRP A 122 -11.24 -7.13 7.61
CA TRP A 122 -12.04 -7.35 8.81
C TRP A 122 -13.54 -7.36 8.44
N ALA A 123 -14.27 -8.38 8.91
CA ALA A 123 -15.70 -8.57 8.61
C ALA A 123 -16.05 -8.45 7.10
N GLY A 124 -15.17 -8.96 6.23
CA GLY A 124 -15.35 -8.93 4.77
C GLY A 124 -15.10 -7.58 4.10
N ARG A 125 -14.52 -6.60 4.80
CA ARG A 125 -14.15 -5.28 4.26
C ARG A 125 -12.65 -5.03 4.39
N PRO A 126 -12.02 -4.27 3.48
CA PRO A 126 -10.66 -3.78 3.67
C PRO A 126 -10.54 -2.97 4.96
N VAL A 127 -9.46 -3.17 5.70
CA VAL A 127 -9.06 -2.28 6.80
C VAL A 127 -8.54 -0.98 6.17
N THR A 128 -8.91 0.15 6.76
CA THR A 128 -8.47 1.49 6.34
C THR A 128 -7.73 2.16 7.49
N ASN A 129 -6.90 3.14 7.14
CA ASN A 129 -6.28 4.05 8.10
C ASN A 129 -7.33 4.87 8.87
N HIS A 130 -6.90 5.55 9.93
CA HIS A 130 -7.79 6.45 10.68
C HIS A 130 -8.24 7.68 9.86
N ASP A 131 -7.39 8.19 8.98
CA ASP A 131 -7.67 9.34 8.09
C ASP A 131 -8.48 8.96 6.85
N ARG A 132 -9.79 8.78 7.03
CA ARG A 132 -10.76 8.42 5.96
C ARG A 132 -10.82 9.38 4.77
N GLU A 133 -10.33 10.61 4.89
CA GLU A 133 -10.23 11.57 3.78
C GLU A 133 -9.05 11.28 2.85
N SER A 134 -8.05 10.54 3.34
CA SER A 134 -6.89 10.13 2.56
C SER A 134 -7.20 8.81 1.87
N ALA A 135 -7.37 8.83 0.54
CA ALA A 135 -7.61 7.65 -0.31
C ALA A 135 -6.34 6.77 -0.46
N HIS A 136 -5.62 6.56 0.63
CA HIS A 136 -4.35 5.87 0.68
C HIS A 136 -4.55 4.37 0.93
N SER A 137 -4.27 3.55 -0.08
CA SER A 137 -4.26 2.10 0.05
C SER A 137 -2.86 1.62 0.40
N THR A 138 -2.69 1.03 1.58
CA THR A 138 -1.51 0.25 1.94
C THR A 138 -1.30 -0.89 0.94
N ALA A 139 -0.06 -1.10 0.50
CA ALA A 139 0.31 -2.21 -0.39
C ALA A 139 0.74 -3.45 0.40
N LEU A 140 0.35 -4.65 -0.05
CA LEU A 140 0.82 -5.93 0.47
C LEU A 140 2.08 -6.37 -0.29
N GLY A 141 3.17 -6.70 0.41
CA GLY A 141 4.40 -7.28 -0.16
C GLY A 141 4.76 -8.67 0.41
N LEU A 142 5.68 -9.38 -0.25
CA LEU A 142 6.18 -10.70 0.18
C LEU A 142 7.71 -10.85 -0.01
N ILE A 143 8.40 -11.24 1.07
CA ILE A 143 9.76 -11.78 1.06
C ILE A 143 9.71 -13.26 1.50
N PRO A 144 9.90 -14.20 0.55
CA PRO A 144 9.74 -15.63 0.77
C PRO A 144 11.00 -16.25 1.40
N LEU A 145 11.04 -16.28 2.73
CA LEU A 145 12.13 -16.91 3.51
C LEU A 145 11.69 -18.25 4.16
N GLY A 146 10.68 -18.90 3.59
CA GLY A 146 10.10 -20.18 4.04
C GLY A 146 10.78 -21.43 3.45
N THR A 147 10.52 -22.60 4.04
CA THR A 147 11.07 -23.90 3.61
C THR A 147 10.50 -24.45 2.31
N GLY A 148 9.29 -24.03 1.94
CA GLY A 148 8.58 -24.48 0.73
C GLY A 148 7.89 -23.31 0.06
N SER A 149 8.65 -22.35 -0.46
CA SER A 149 8.04 -21.23 -1.19
C SER A 149 7.74 -21.62 -2.64
N ASP A 150 6.71 -22.43 -2.80
CA ASP A 150 6.13 -22.71 -4.12
C ASP A 150 5.52 -21.45 -4.74
N PHE A 151 5.07 -20.49 -3.91
CA PHE A 151 4.66 -19.17 -4.37
C PHE A 151 5.82 -18.42 -5.05
N ALA A 152 6.99 -18.32 -4.40
CA ALA A 152 8.15 -17.63 -4.99
C ALA A 152 8.76 -18.36 -6.18
N ARG A 153 8.70 -19.70 -6.19
CA ARG A 153 9.11 -20.53 -7.32
C ARG A 153 8.19 -20.33 -8.54
N THR A 154 6.89 -20.13 -8.30
CA THR A 154 5.89 -19.90 -9.35
C THR A 154 6.01 -18.50 -9.98
N PHE A 155 6.33 -17.48 -9.17
CA PHE A 155 6.38 -16.08 -9.62
C PHE A 155 7.79 -15.51 -9.90
N GLY A 156 8.86 -16.22 -9.55
CA GLY A 156 10.20 -15.94 -10.07
C GLY A 156 10.94 -14.71 -9.51
N TRP A 157 10.88 -14.50 -8.17
CA TRP A 157 11.47 -13.35 -7.43
C TRP A 157 10.81 -11.98 -7.76
N LEU A 158 10.67 -11.00 -6.86
CA LEU A 158 10.71 -10.91 -5.38
C LEU A 158 9.93 -9.60 -5.03
N VAL A 159 9.09 -9.60 -3.99
CA VAL A 159 8.14 -8.52 -3.66
C VAL A 159 7.11 -8.23 -4.77
N VAL A 160 6.00 -8.96 -4.75
CA VAL A 160 4.78 -8.57 -5.49
C VAL A 160 3.99 -7.61 -4.62
N PHE A 161 3.72 -6.39 -5.11
CA PHE A 161 2.84 -5.44 -4.43
C PHE A 161 1.38 -5.61 -4.89
N PHE A 162 0.49 -5.99 -3.97
CA PHE A 162 -0.96 -6.00 -4.19
C PHE A 162 -1.62 -4.81 -3.49
N TYR A 163 -2.51 -4.11 -4.20
CA TYR A 163 -3.39 -3.09 -3.62
C TYR A 163 -4.80 -3.67 -3.43
N PRO A 164 -5.26 -3.91 -2.19
CA PRO A 164 -6.59 -4.45 -1.93
C PRO A 164 -7.68 -3.39 -2.18
N GLY A 165 -8.11 -3.31 -3.43
CA GLY A 165 -9.17 -2.39 -3.90
C GLY A 165 -9.59 -2.56 -5.37
N PHE A 166 -9.02 -3.53 -6.09
CA PHE A 166 -9.30 -3.81 -7.51
C PHE A 166 -9.69 -5.27 -7.74
N ILE A 167 -10.69 -5.76 -6.99
CA ILE A 167 -11.36 -7.06 -7.15
C ILE A 167 -12.88 -6.90 -6.94
#